data_AF-A0A109FFN9-F1
#
_entry.id   AF-A0A109FFN9-F1
#
_cell.length_a   1.000
_cell.length_b   1.000
_cell.length_c   1.000
_cell.angle_alpha   90.00
_cell.angle_beta   90.00
_cell.angle_gamma   90.00
#
_symmetry.space_group_name_H-M   'P 1'
#
loop_
_entity.id
_entity.type
_entity.pdbx_description
1 polymer ?
#
loop_
_entity_poly.entity_id
_entity_poly.type
_entity_poly.pdbx_seq_one_letter_code
_entity_poly.pdbx_strand_id
1 'polypeptide(L)' 'MHYTLRVKCDSDDTVGDLKKLIAAQTGTKAEKIILKKWYTIYKDHITLRDYEINDGMSLEMQ' A
#
# COMPACT_ATOMS: atom_id res chain seq x y z
N MET A 1 -13.56 14.47 -1.50
CA MET A 1 -12.15 14.95 -1.37
C MET A 1 -11.25 13.80 -1.72
N HIS A 2 -10.36 13.95 -2.70
CA HIS A 2 -9.29 13.00 -2.97
C HIS A 2 -8.04 13.54 -2.27
N TYR A 3 -7.44 12.77 -1.36
CA TYR A 3 -6.20 13.16 -0.67
C TYR A 3 -5.12 12.14 -0.99
N THR A 4 -3.92 12.62 -1.27
CA THR A 4 -2.77 11.79 -1.61
C THR A 4 -1.89 11.64 -0.37
N LEU A 5 -1.64 10.39 0.03
CA LEU A 5 -0.66 10.05 1.06
C LEU A 5 0.66 9.64 0.41
N ARG A 6 1.77 10.12 0.97
CA ARG A 6 3.11 9.67 0.60
C ARG A 6 3.69 8.86 1.74
N VAL A 7 4.01 7.60 1.46
CA VAL A 7 4.55 6.67 2.45
C VAL A 7 5.94 6.27 2.00
N LYS A 8 6.94 6.43 2.88
CA LYS A 8 8.27 5.88 2.66
C LYS A 8 8.24 4.39 3.00
N CYS A 9 8.70 3.56 2.07
CA CYS A 9 8.81 2.12 2.20
C CYS A 9 10.05 1.65 1.44
N ASP A 10 10.49 0.42 1.73
CA ASP A 10 11.53 -0.26 0.99
C ASP A 10 10.91 -1.19 -0.07
N SER A 11 11.63 -1.43 -1.17
CA SER A 11 11.22 -2.38 -2.20
C SER A 11 11.05 -3.83 -1.69
N ASP A 12 11.79 -4.20 -0.66
CA ASP A 12 11.70 -5.52 -0.02
C ASP A 12 10.59 -5.61 1.05
N ASP A 13 9.92 -4.49 1.38
CA ASP A 13 8.73 -4.51 2.23
C ASP A 13 7.61 -5.30 1.55
N THR A 14 6.79 -5.96 2.37
CA THR A 14 5.56 -6.58 1.86
C THR A 14 4.44 -5.55 1.74
N VAL A 15 3.43 -5.87 0.93
CA VAL A 15 2.17 -5.09 0.89
C VAL A 15 1.55 -4.98 2.28
N GLY A 16 1.66 -6.03 3.11
CA GLY A 16 1.20 -6.01 4.49
C GLY A 16 1.94 -4.96 5.33
N ASP A 17 3.25 -4.80 5.14
CA ASP A 17 4.04 -3.77 5.82
C ASP A 17 3.68 -2.37 5.32
N LEU A 18 3.49 -2.19 4.01
CA LEU A 18 2.98 -0.94 3.44
C LEU A 18 1.61 -0.55 4.05
N LYS A 19 0.70 -1.51 4.23
CA LYS A 19 -0.58 -1.26 4.92
C LYS A 19 -0.40 -0.82 6.37
N LYS A 20 0.56 -1.39 7.11
CA LYS A 20 0.86 -0.94 8.49
C LYS A 20 1.40 0.49 8.53
N LEU A 21 2.23 0.86 7.55
CA LEU A 21 2.74 2.23 7.44
C LEU A 21 1.61 3.24 7.14
N ILE A 22 0.68 2.88 6.24
CA ILE A 22 -0.52 3.69 5.97
C ILE A 22 -1.42 3.75 7.21
N ALA A 23 -1.59 2.64 7.92
CA ALA A 23 -2.36 2.56 9.15
C ALA A 23 -1.82 3.50 10.23
N ALA A 24 -0.49 3.55 10.40
CA ALA A 24 0.17 4.45 11.34
C ALA A 24 -0.07 5.94 11.04
N GLN A 25 -0.19 6.31 9.76
CA GLN A 25 -0.43 7.71 9.35
C GLN A 25 -1.91 8.10 9.35
N THR A 26 -2.81 7.16 9.05
CA THR A 26 -4.24 7.44 8.87
C THR A 26 -5.09 7.11 10.10
N GLY A 27 -4.56 6.34 11.05
CA GLY A 27 -5.30 5.81 12.19
C GLY A 27 -6.27 4.68 11.83
N THR A 28 -6.27 4.20 10.58
CA THR A 28 -7.09 3.06 10.13
C THR A 28 -6.37 1.75 10.42
N LYS A 29 -7.07 0.72 10.91
CA LYS A 29 -6.44 -0.60 11.12
C LYS A 29 -5.97 -1.19 9.79
N ALA A 30 -4.74 -1.70 9.73
CA ALA A 30 -4.14 -2.27 8.51
C ALA A 30 -5.00 -3.37 7.86
N GLU A 31 -5.69 -4.19 8.66
CA GLU A 31 -6.60 -5.25 8.21
C GLU A 31 -7.81 -4.72 7.40
N LYS A 32 -8.18 -3.46 7.61
CA LYS A 32 -9.28 -2.80 6.87
C LYS A 32 -8.81 -2.11 5.60
N ILE A 33 -7.50 -1.95 5.42
CA ILE A 33 -6.93 -1.25 4.28
C ILE A 33 -6.83 -2.24 3.12
N ILE A 34 -7.53 -1.96 2.02
CA ILE A 34 -7.39 -2.72 0.78
C ILE A 34 -6.64 -1.85 -0.22
N LEU A 35 -5.43 -2.29 -0.59
CA LEU A 35 -4.66 -1.67 -1.66
C LEU A 35 -5.00 -2.34 -2.99
N LYS A 36 -5.39 -1.52 -3.96
CA LYS A 36 -5.70 -1.99 -5.31
C LYS A 36 -5.16 -1.05 -6.37
N LYS A 37 -5.03 -1.57 -7.59
CA LYS A 37 -4.80 -0.79 -8.80
C LYS A 37 -5.64 -1.40 -9.91
N TRP A 38 -6.58 -0.64 -10.46
CA TRP A 38 -7.58 -1.14 -11.40
C TRP A 38 -8.35 -2.35 -10.83
N TYR A 39 -8.18 -3.54 -11.42
CA TYR A 39 -8.83 -4.79 -11.00
C TYR A 39 -7.95 -5.66 -10.10
N THR A 40 -6.69 -5.25 -9.84
CA THR A 40 -5.73 -6.04 -9.07
C THR A 40 -5.79 -5.64 -7.60
N ILE A 41 -6.08 -6.61 -6.73
CA ILE A 41 -5.96 -6.46 -5.27
C ILE A 41 -4.61 -7.04 -4.85
N TYR A 42 -3.81 -6.24 -4.14
CA TYR A 42 -2.48 -6.63 -3.70
C TYR A 42 -2.54 -7.51 -2.45
N LYS A 43 -1.81 -8.63 -2.46
CA LYS A 43 -1.77 -9.60 -1.36
C LYS A 43 -0.67 -9.26 -0.38
N ASP A 44 -0.96 -9.42 0.91
CA ASP A 44 -0.12 -8.93 2.01
C ASP A 44 1.27 -9.56 2.09
N HIS A 45 1.46 -10.78 1.60
CA HIS A 45 2.71 -11.55 1.74
C HIS A 45 3.68 -11.41 0.56
N ILE A 46 3.35 -10.59 -0.44
CA ILE A 46 4.19 -10.36 -1.62
C ILE A 46 4.88 -9.01 -1.47
N THR A 47 6.15 -8.93 -1.90
CA THR A 47 6.94 -7.71 -1.78
C THR A 47 6.47 -6.64 -2.76
N LEU A 48 6.80 -5.37 -2.47
CA LEU A 48 6.55 -4.27 -3.40
C LEU A 48 7.32 -4.48 -4.71
N ARG A 49 8.54 -5.02 -4.63
CA ARG A 49 9.36 -5.35 -5.81
C ARG A 49 8.70 -6.42 -6.68
N ASP A 50 8.21 -7.51 -6.10
CA ASP A 50 7.55 -8.60 -6.85
C ASP A 50 6.27 -8.14 -7.57
N TYR A 51 5.61 -7.12 -7.02
CA TYR A 51 4.47 -6.46 -7.66
C TYR A 51 4.84 -5.29 -8.58
N GLU A 52 6.13 -5.01 -8.75
CA GLU A 52 6.66 -3.88 -9.53
C GLU A 52 6.10 -2.52 -9.07
N ILE A 53 5.83 -2.37 -7.77
CA ILE A 53 5.41 -1.11 -7.16
C ILE A 53 6.64 -0.24 -6.97
N ASN A 54 6.75 0.78 -7.84
CA ASN A 54 7.90 1.68 -7.89
C ASN A 54 7.55 3.09 -7.38
N ASP A 55 8.58 3.89 -7.12
CA ASP A 55 8.41 5.30 -6.73
C ASP A 55 7.55 6.07 -7.74
N GLY A 56 6.70 6.96 -7.22
CA GLY A 56 5.77 7.75 -8.03
C GLY A 56 4.50 7.00 -8.47
N MET A 57 4.37 5.71 -8.18
CA MET A 57 3.16 4.94 -8.46
C MET A 57 2.03 5.30 -7.49
N SER A 58 0.84 5.54 -8.04
CA SER A 58 -0.38 5.76 -7.25
C SER A 58 -1.16 4.46 -7.08
N LEU A 59 -1.59 4.19 -5.83
CA LEU A 59 -2.44 3.06 -5.48
C LEU A 59 -3.77 3.59 -4.94
N GLU A 60 -4.83 2.82 -5.18
CA GLU A 60 -6.15 3.12 -4.64
C GLU A 60 -6.31 2.41 -3.29
N MET A 61 -6.75 3.17 -2.28
CA MET A 61 -7.15 2.64 -0.99
C MET A 61 -8.67 2.50 -0.96
N GLN A 62 -9.16 1.30 -0.65
CA GLN A 62 -10.57 1.01 -0.41
C GLN A 62 -10.79 0.58 1.04
#